data_AF-A0A9L0QWL0-F1
#
_entry.id   AF-A0A9L0QWL0-F1
#
_cell.length_a   1.000
_cell.length_b   1.000
_cell.length_c   1.000
_cell.angle_alpha   90.00
_cell.angle_beta   90.00
_cell.angle_gamma   90.00
#
_symmetry.space_group_name_H-M   'P 1'
#
loop_
_entity.id
_entity.type
_entity.pdbx_description
1 polymer ?
#
loop_
_entity_poly.entity_id
_entity_poly.type
_entity_poly.pdbx_seq_one_letter_code
_entity_poly.pdbx_strand_id
1 'polypeptide(L)'
;MVQLGKLLRVLTLMKFPCCVLEVLLCALAAAARGQEMYAPHSIRIEGDVTLGGLFPVHAKGPSGVPCGDIKRENGIHRLEAMLYALDQINSDPNLLPNVTLGARILDTCSRDTYALEQSLTFVQALIQKDTSDVRCTNGEPPVFVKPEKVVGVIGASGSSVSIMVANILRLFQMTVEISATSCIGDNVLGNMGMPL
;
A
#
# COMPACT_ATOMS: atom_id res chain seq x y z
N MET A 1 10.05 -23.86 29.60
CA MET A 1 10.53 -22.47 29.77
C MET A 1 11.73 -22.31 30.73
N VAL A 2 12.62 -23.31 30.89
CA VAL A 2 13.78 -23.21 31.81
C VAL A 2 15.15 -23.44 31.13
N GLN A 3 15.17 -23.78 29.83
CA GLN A 3 16.43 -24.02 29.11
C GLN A 3 17.02 -22.79 28.40
N LEU A 4 16.23 -21.76 28.10
CA LEU A 4 16.72 -20.56 27.39
C LEU A 4 17.65 -19.71 28.27
N GLY A 5 17.39 -19.64 29.58
CA GLY A 5 18.20 -18.88 30.54
C GLY A 5 19.56 -19.50 30.84
N LYS A 6 19.74 -20.82 30.66
CA LYS A 6 21.04 -21.49 30.84
C LYS A 6 21.93 -21.29 29.61
N LEU A 7 21.37 -21.25 28.41
CA LEU A 7 22.11 -21.01 27.18
C LEU A 7 22.69 -19.58 27.15
N LEU A 8 21.92 -18.58 27.62
CA LEU A 8 22.36 -17.19 27.71
C LEU A 8 23.50 -16.97 28.73
N ARG A 9 23.54 -17.77 29.81
CA ARG A 9 24.65 -17.78 30.77
C ARG A 9 25.92 -18.46 30.26
N VAL A 10 25.80 -19.46 29.38
CA VAL A 10 26.97 -20.12 28.76
C VAL A 10 27.60 -19.22 27.69
N LEU A 11 26.78 -18.47 26.94
CA LEU A 11 27.24 -17.52 25.91
C LEU A 11 27.97 -16.29 26.49
N THR A 12 27.68 -15.89 27.74
CA THR A 12 28.34 -14.77 28.42
C THR A 12 29.64 -15.16 29.15
N LEU A 13 29.89 -16.45 29.35
CA LEU A 13 31.11 -16.98 30.00
C LEU A 13 32.21 -17.40 29.01
N MET A 14 31.85 -17.65 27.76
CA MET A 14 32.82 -17.89 26.70
C MET A 14 33.28 -16.54 26.15
N LYS A 15 34.55 -16.21 26.38
CA LYS A 15 35.21 -14.96 25.98
C LYS A 15 35.41 -14.94 24.45
N PHE A 16 34.30 -14.94 23.71
CA PHE A 16 34.32 -14.74 22.27
C PHE A 16 34.67 -13.28 21.99
N PRO A 17 35.55 -13.00 20.99
CA PRO A 17 35.90 -11.64 20.65
C PRO A 17 34.62 -10.85 20.36
N CYS A 18 34.53 -9.61 20.85
CA CYS A 18 33.34 -8.75 20.80
C CYS A 18 32.70 -8.70 19.39
N CYS A 19 33.54 -8.84 18.35
CA CYS A 19 33.15 -8.97 16.96
C CYS A 19 32.12 -10.08 16.69
N VAL A 20 32.21 -11.23 17.35
CA VAL A 20 31.29 -12.37 17.13
C VAL A 20 29.90 -12.06 17.67
N LEU A 21 29.83 -11.32 18.78
CA LEU A 21 28.57 -10.94 19.40
C LEU A 21 27.85 -9.87 18.58
N GLU A 22 28.58 -8.87 18.06
CA GLU A 22 28.00 -7.87 17.14
C GLU A 22 27.52 -8.50 15.83
N VAL A 23 28.30 -9.40 15.24
CA VAL A 23 27.91 -10.11 14.01
C VAL A 23 26.64 -10.95 14.23
N LEU A 24 26.53 -11.63 15.39
CA LEU A 24 25.35 -12.42 15.72
C LEU A 24 24.11 -11.53 15.95
N LEU A 25 24.28 -10.37 16.58
CA LEU A 25 23.20 -9.40 16.78
C LEU A 25 22.71 -8.80 15.45
N CYS A 26 23.64 -8.46 14.54
CA CYS A 26 23.32 -8.00 13.19
C CYS A 26 22.62 -9.09 12.37
N ALA A 27 23.05 -10.35 12.47
CA ALA A 27 22.43 -11.46 11.77
C ALA A 27 20.99 -11.73 12.25
N LEU A 28 20.75 -11.62 13.57
CA LEU A 28 19.41 -11.72 14.14
C LEU A 28 18.50 -10.54 13.73
N ALA A 29 19.06 -9.32 13.67
CA ALA A 29 18.32 -8.16 13.17
C ALA A 29 17.99 -8.26 11.66
N ALA A 30 18.88 -8.86 10.86
CA ALA A 30 18.63 -9.13 9.45
C ALA A 30 17.58 -10.24 9.25
N ALA A 31 17.57 -11.27 10.10
CA ALA A 31 16.57 -12.33 10.08
C ALA A 31 15.18 -11.84 10.53
N ALA A 32 15.11 -10.79 11.34
CA ALA A 32 13.85 -10.16 11.77
C ALA A 32 13.26 -9.18 10.73
N ARG A 33 14.01 -8.82 9.68
CA ARG A 33 13.45 -8.12 8.53
C ARG A 33 12.69 -9.12 7.68
N GLY A 34 11.40 -9.28 7.99
CA GLY A 34 10.46 -9.93 7.07
C GLY A 34 10.64 -9.34 5.68
N GLN A 35 10.75 -10.21 4.67
CA GLN A 35 10.70 -9.77 3.28
C GLN A 35 9.31 -9.18 3.04
N GLU A 36 9.20 -7.87 3.22
CA GLU A 36 8.11 -7.11 2.63
C GLU A 36 8.24 -7.31 1.12
N MET A 37 7.25 -7.99 0.53
CA MET A 37 7.17 -8.21 -0.91
C MET A 37 6.97 -6.84 -1.56
N TYR A 38 8.07 -6.14 -1.83
CA TYR A 38 8.08 -4.85 -2.47
C TYR A 38 7.61 -5.04 -3.91
N ALA A 39 6.30 -4.88 -4.13
CA ALA A 39 5.77 -4.79 -5.48
C ALA A 39 6.38 -3.52 -6.11
N PRO A 40 7.16 -3.62 -7.20
CA PRO A 40 8.04 -2.55 -7.68
C PRO A 40 7.34 -1.28 -8.19
N HIS A 41 6.04 -1.12 -7.98
CA HIS A 41 5.21 -0.01 -8.43
C HIS A 41 4.15 0.40 -7.39
N SER A 42 4.42 0.13 -6.11
CA SER A 42 3.54 0.48 -5.00
C SER A 42 4.26 1.23 -3.90
N ILE A 43 3.60 2.24 -3.33
CA ILE A 43 4.05 2.96 -2.13
C ILE A 43 3.11 2.58 -1.00
N ARG A 44 3.67 2.31 0.18
CA ARG A 44 2.93 1.94 1.38
C ARG A 44 3.34 2.84 2.54
N ILE A 45 2.35 3.45 3.17
CA ILE A 45 2.48 4.34 4.33
C ILE A 45 1.58 3.75 5.41
N GLU A 46 2.19 3.35 6.51
CA GLU A 46 1.47 2.78 7.65
C GLU A 46 0.60 3.85 8.33
N GLY A 47 -0.57 3.44 8.79
CA GLY A 47 -1.47 4.26 9.59
C GLY A 47 -2.62 3.43 10.14
N ASP A 48 -3.40 4.02 11.05
CA ASP A 48 -4.59 3.37 11.62
C ASP A 48 -5.68 3.12 10.56
N VAL A 49 -5.74 4.01 9.56
CA VAL A 49 -6.70 3.96 8.45
C VAL A 49 -5.97 4.15 7.13
N THR A 50 -6.04 3.16 6.23
CA THR A 50 -5.35 3.23 4.94
C THR A 50 -6.26 3.70 3.80
N LEU A 51 -5.81 4.71 3.06
CA LEU A 51 -6.40 5.15 1.80
C LEU A 51 -5.69 4.54 0.59
N GLY A 52 -6.44 4.04 -0.37
CA GLY A 52 -5.92 3.55 -1.65
C GLY A 52 -5.72 4.70 -2.63
N GLY A 53 -4.66 4.66 -3.42
CA GLY A 53 -4.39 5.65 -4.47
C GLY A 53 -4.10 4.99 -5.82
N LEU A 54 -4.68 5.51 -6.91
CA LEU A 54 -4.38 5.07 -8.28
C LEU A 54 -3.95 6.25 -9.15
N PHE A 55 -2.67 6.27 -9.53
CA PHE A 55 -2.10 7.36 -10.34
C PHE A 55 -1.39 6.82 -11.59
N PRO A 56 -1.41 7.56 -12.72
CA PRO A 56 -0.65 7.20 -13.91
C PRO A 56 0.77 7.77 -13.81
N VAL A 57 1.59 7.20 -12.94
CA VAL A 57 2.99 7.64 -12.74
C VAL A 57 3.81 7.32 -13.98
N HIS A 58 3.62 6.14 -14.58
CA HIS A 58 4.26 5.78 -15.83
C HIS A 58 3.30 5.85 -17.04
N ALA A 59 3.90 6.09 -18.20
CA ALA A 59 3.26 5.91 -19.50
C ALA A 59 3.09 4.41 -19.81
N LYS A 60 2.34 4.12 -20.88
CA LYS A 60 2.22 2.77 -21.40
C LYS A 60 3.58 2.35 -21.98
N GLY A 61 4.11 1.23 -21.51
CA GLY A 61 5.36 0.68 -22.02
C GLY A 61 5.26 0.22 -23.48
N PRO A 62 6.38 0.24 -24.24
CA PRO A 62 6.45 -0.38 -25.56
C PRO A 62 6.29 -1.91 -25.45
N SER A 63 5.83 -2.54 -26.54
CA SER A 63 5.45 -3.95 -26.66
C SER A 63 6.20 -4.91 -25.72
N GLY A 64 5.49 -5.47 -24.74
CA GLY A 64 6.00 -6.45 -23.79
C GLY A 64 6.40 -5.88 -22.42
N VAL A 65 6.60 -4.58 -22.29
CA VAL A 65 6.92 -3.93 -21.01
C VAL A 65 5.64 -3.40 -20.35
N PRO A 66 5.37 -3.68 -19.05
CA PRO A 66 4.15 -3.23 -18.39
C PRO A 66 4.04 -1.69 -18.34
N CYS A 67 5.14 -1.01 -18.03
CA CYS A 67 5.20 0.44 -17.79
C CYS A 67 6.32 1.08 -18.63
N GLY A 68 6.13 2.31 -19.07
CA GLY A 68 7.06 3.10 -19.89
C GLY A 68 7.68 4.25 -19.10
N ASP A 69 7.93 5.38 -19.77
CA ASP A 69 8.55 6.55 -19.14
C ASP A 69 7.69 7.20 -18.04
N ILE A 70 8.34 7.88 -17.09
CA ILE A 70 7.66 8.59 -15.99
C ILE A 70 6.99 9.87 -16.50
N LYS A 71 5.71 10.03 -16.17
CA LYS A 71 4.90 11.24 -16.40
C LYS A 71 5.01 12.18 -15.20
N ARG A 72 5.84 13.22 -15.32
CA ARG A 72 6.06 14.21 -14.24
C ARG A 72 4.77 14.99 -13.90
N GLU A 73 4.16 15.62 -14.90
CA GLU A 73 3.05 16.56 -14.68
C GLU A 73 1.73 15.88 -14.28
N ASN A 74 1.33 14.83 -14.98
CA ASN A 74 0.03 14.16 -14.76
C ASN A 74 0.08 12.94 -13.84
N GLY A 75 1.29 12.49 -13.49
CA GLY A 75 1.54 11.34 -12.62
C GLY A 75 2.11 11.78 -11.28
N ILE A 76 3.37 12.24 -11.28
CA ILE A 76 4.10 12.59 -10.04
C ILE A 76 3.44 13.75 -9.29
N HIS A 77 3.04 14.85 -9.95
CA HIS A 77 2.41 15.97 -9.21
C HIS A 77 1.12 15.55 -8.50
N ARG A 78 0.34 14.64 -9.07
CA ARG A 78 -0.90 14.15 -8.45
C ARG A 78 -0.64 13.19 -7.29
N LEU A 79 0.38 12.34 -7.45
CA LEU A 79 0.88 11.48 -6.38
C LEU A 79 1.36 12.34 -5.19
N GLU A 80 2.18 13.34 -5.46
CA GLU A 80 2.71 14.26 -4.44
C GLU A 80 1.60 15.08 -3.80
N ALA A 81 0.60 15.52 -4.56
CA ALA A 81 -0.57 16.22 -4.00
C ALA A 81 -1.37 15.35 -3.01
N MET A 82 -1.52 14.05 -3.27
CA MET A 82 -2.15 13.13 -2.31
C MET A 82 -1.31 12.98 -1.04
N LEU A 83 0.01 12.81 -1.18
CA LEU A 83 0.93 12.70 -0.04
C LEU A 83 0.93 13.97 0.80
N TYR A 84 0.99 15.13 0.15
CA TYR A 84 0.89 16.42 0.81
C TYR A 84 -0.43 16.57 1.56
N ALA A 85 -1.57 16.16 0.96
CA ALA A 85 -2.85 16.21 1.64
C ALA A 85 -2.89 15.29 2.88
N LEU A 86 -2.30 14.09 2.80
CA LEU A 86 -2.18 13.19 3.95
C LEU A 86 -1.38 13.82 5.07
N ASP A 87 -0.24 14.44 4.76
CA ASP A 87 0.61 15.11 5.74
C ASP A 87 -0.14 16.27 6.41
N GLN A 88 -0.86 17.08 5.63
CA GLN A 88 -1.67 18.18 6.15
C GLN A 88 -2.77 17.68 7.09
N ILE A 89 -3.48 16.59 6.74
CA ILE A 89 -4.53 16.01 7.59
C ILE A 89 -3.94 15.41 8.87
N ASN A 90 -2.85 14.65 8.75
CA ASN A 90 -2.19 14.04 9.91
C ASN A 90 -1.55 15.08 10.85
N SER A 91 -1.25 16.29 10.33
CA SER A 91 -0.72 17.39 11.14
C SER A 91 -1.80 18.19 11.89
N ASP A 92 -3.06 18.12 11.47
CA ASP A 92 -4.16 18.87 12.09
C ASP A 92 -4.88 18.05 13.17
N PRO A 93 -4.73 18.39 14.46
CA PRO A 93 -5.35 17.65 15.55
C PRO A 93 -6.88 17.79 15.61
N ASN A 94 -7.48 18.71 14.84
CA ASN A 94 -8.92 18.97 14.85
C ASN A 94 -9.71 18.11 13.85
N LEU A 95 -9.07 17.58 12.81
CA LEU A 95 -9.74 16.81 11.76
C LEU A 95 -9.92 15.34 12.15
N LEU A 96 -8.87 14.70 12.66
CA LEU A 96 -8.85 13.28 13.05
C LEU A 96 -8.09 13.09 14.37
N PRO A 97 -8.72 13.37 15.53
CA PRO A 97 -8.04 13.22 16.82
C PRO A 97 -7.73 11.74 17.10
N ASN A 98 -6.47 11.44 17.39
CA ASN A 98 -5.95 10.10 17.74
C ASN A 98 -6.06 9.04 16.63
N VAL A 99 -6.14 9.43 15.36
CA VAL A 99 -6.16 8.50 14.22
C VAL A 99 -5.16 8.99 13.18
N THR A 100 -4.28 8.11 12.74
CA THR A 100 -3.32 8.38 11.65
C THR A 100 -3.83 7.82 10.32
N LEU A 101 -3.80 8.64 9.28
CA LEU A 101 -4.07 8.20 7.92
C LEU A 101 -2.81 7.63 7.28
N GLY A 102 -2.89 6.36 6.89
CA GLY A 102 -1.94 5.69 6.02
C GLY A 102 -2.40 5.75 4.56
N ALA A 103 -1.55 5.26 3.67
CA ALA A 103 -1.88 5.19 2.25
C ALA A 103 -1.19 4.05 1.53
N ARG A 104 -1.90 3.46 0.58
CA ARG A 104 -1.39 2.44 -0.33
C ARG A 104 -1.62 2.88 -1.76
N ILE A 105 -0.55 3.32 -2.41
CA ILE A 105 -0.61 3.96 -3.72
C ILE A 105 -0.04 3.01 -4.77
N LEU A 106 -0.78 2.80 -5.85
CA LEU A 106 -0.42 1.90 -6.94
C LEU A 106 -0.35 2.67 -8.26
N ASP A 107 0.62 2.33 -9.08
CA ASP A 107 0.70 2.85 -10.44
C ASP A 107 -0.26 2.11 -11.39
N THR A 108 -0.90 2.89 -12.25
CA THR A 108 -1.80 2.39 -13.31
C THR A 108 -1.09 2.20 -14.65
N CYS A 109 0.13 2.73 -14.80
CA CYS A 109 0.95 2.69 -16.04
C CYS A 109 0.18 3.11 -17.31
N SER A 110 -0.86 3.95 -17.15
CA SER A 110 -1.78 4.33 -18.22
C SER A 110 -2.38 3.13 -19.00
N ARG A 111 -2.60 2.00 -18.31
CA ARG A 111 -3.13 0.76 -18.88
C ARG A 111 -4.26 0.20 -18.03
N ASP A 112 -5.43 0.06 -18.65
CA ASP A 112 -6.65 -0.37 -17.97
C ASP A 112 -6.55 -1.76 -17.34
N THR A 113 -6.02 -2.74 -18.07
CA THR A 113 -5.85 -4.12 -17.56
C THR A 113 -4.92 -4.16 -16.36
N TYR A 114 -3.83 -3.38 -16.41
CA TYR A 114 -2.85 -3.32 -15.33
C TYR A 114 -3.43 -2.62 -14.10
N ALA A 115 -4.11 -1.48 -14.30
CA ALA A 115 -4.79 -0.76 -13.23
C ALA A 115 -5.85 -1.63 -12.53
N LEU A 116 -6.57 -2.44 -13.29
CA LEU A 116 -7.55 -3.39 -12.76
C LEU A 116 -6.87 -4.45 -11.88
N GLU A 117 -5.80 -5.09 -12.36
CA GLU A 117 -5.02 -6.06 -11.59
C GLU A 117 -4.49 -5.44 -10.27
N GLN A 118 -3.99 -4.21 -10.33
CA GLN A 118 -3.54 -3.48 -9.14
C GLN A 118 -4.68 -3.22 -8.17
N SER A 119 -5.83 -2.77 -8.66
CA SER A 119 -7.01 -2.48 -7.82
C SER A 119 -7.55 -3.72 -7.11
N LEU A 120 -7.43 -4.90 -7.71
CA LEU A 120 -7.79 -6.16 -7.05
C LEU A 120 -6.96 -6.41 -5.78
N THR A 121 -5.74 -5.87 -5.70
CA THR A 121 -4.92 -6.00 -4.50
C THR A 121 -5.48 -5.21 -3.31
N PHE A 122 -6.38 -4.24 -3.51
CA PHE A 122 -7.06 -3.55 -2.41
C PHE A 122 -8.14 -4.43 -1.76
N VAL A 123 -8.82 -5.27 -2.56
CA VAL A 123 -9.88 -6.15 -2.06
C VAL A 123 -9.36 -7.50 -1.57
N GLN A 124 -8.13 -7.88 -1.92
CA GLN A 124 -7.48 -9.09 -1.36
C GLN A 124 -7.51 -9.09 0.18
N ALA A 125 -7.45 -7.92 0.81
CA ALA A 125 -7.58 -7.78 2.25
C ALA A 125 -8.98 -8.10 2.80
N LEU A 126 -10.01 -7.86 2.01
CA LEU A 126 -11.41 -8.13 2.36
C LEU A 126 -11.84 -9.57 2.08
N ILE A 127 -11.14 -10.26 1.17
CA ILE A 127 -11.42 -11.64 0.77
C ILE A 127 -10.72 -12.64 1.72
N GLN A 128 -10.14 -12.19 2.85
CA GLN A 128 -9.66 -13.11 3.87
C GLN A 128 -10.84 -13.86 4.52
N LYS A 129 -11.09 -14.99 3.88
CA LYS A 129 -11.93 -16.13 4.27
C LYS A 129 -11.73 -16.46 5.73
N ASP A 130 -12.82 -16.76 6.42
CA ASP A 130 -12.86 -17.33 7.77
C ASP A 130 -11.72 -18.35 7.98
N THR A 131 -10.66 -17.94 8.66
CA THR A 131 -9.51 -18.78 8.99
C THR A 131 -9.76 -19.67 10.20
N SER A 132 -11.03 -19.85 10.60
CA SER A 132 -11.43 -20.70 11.71
C SER A 132 -11.09 -22.18 11.50
N ASP A 133 -10.78 -22.58 10.26
CA ASP A 133 -10.49 -23.97 9.87
C ASP A 133 -9.01 -24.23 9.51
N VAL A 134 -8.14 -23.22 9.58
CA VAL A 134 -6.70 -23.39 9.28
C VAL A 134 -5.94 -23.66 10.58
N ARG A 135 -5.61 -24.93 10.82
CA ARG A 135 -4.77 -25.37 11.93
C ARG A 135 -3.39 -25.74 11.38
N CYS A 136 -2.33 -25.17 11.95
CA CYS A 136 -0.98 -25.67 11.67
C CYS A 136 -0.88 -27.12 12.14
N THR A 137 -0.05 -27.94 11.47
CA THR A 137 0.22 -29.35 11.85
C THR A 137 0.68 -29.51 13.31
N ASN A 138 1.19 -28.43 13.91
CA ASN A 138 1.70 -28.38 15.28
C ASN A 138 0.63 -27.90 16.30
N GLY A 139 -0.61 -27.66 15.88
CA GLY A 139 -1.70 -27.19 16.76
C GLY A 139 -1.60 -25.72 17.19
N GLU A 140 -0.55 -25.01 16.79
CA GLU A 140 -0.38 -23.57 17.05
C GLU A 140 -1.33 -22.73 16.18
N PRO A 141 -1.79 -21.57 16.69
CA PRO A 141 -2.55 -20.64 15.88
C PRO A 141 -1.66 -20.12 14.74
N PRO A 142 -2.12 -20.18 13.48
CA PRO A 142 -1.38 -19.60 12.36
C PRO A 142 -1.16 -18.09 12.58
N VAL A 143 0.08 -17.64 12.41
CA VAL A 143 0.43 -16.21 12.40
C VAL A 143 0.03 -15.64 11.05
N PHE A 144 -1.21 -15.14 10.96
CA PHE A 144 -1.66 -14.39 9.79
C PHE A 144 -1.29 -12.93 9.96
N VAL A 145 -0.48 -12.41 9.04
CA VAL A 145 -0.35 -10.96 8.88
C VAL A 145 -1.69 -10.48 8.34
N LYS A 146 -2.44 -9.74 9.17
CA LYS A 146 -3.72 -9.16 8.77
C LYS A 146 -3.43 -8.22 7.59
N PRO A 147 -4.06 -8.41 6.43
CA PRO A 147 -3.83 -7.60 5.27
C PRO A 147 -4.43 -6.22 5.54
N GLU A 148 -3.72 -5.22 5.07
CA GLU A 148 -4.09 -3.81 5.24
C GLU A 148 -5.45 -3.55 4.59
N LYS A 149 -6.43 -3.12 5.40
CA LYS A 149 -7.77 -2.82 4.92
C LYS A 149 -7.81 -1.41 4.38
N VAL A 150 -7.97 -1.28 3.07
CA VAL A 150 -8.21 0.01 2.43
C VAL A 150 -9.67 0.43 2.63
N VAL A 151 -9.90 1.63 3.18
CA VAL A 151 -11.27 2.13 3.44
C VAL A 151 -11.91 2.79 2.23
N GLY A 152 -11.09 3.39 1.37
CA GLY A 152 -11.53 4.01 0.14
C GLY A 152 -10.39 4.23 -0.83
N VAL A 153 -10.71 4.45 -2.09
CA VAL A 153 -9.73 4.60 -3.17
C VAL A 153 -9.89 5.96 -3.84
N ILE A 154 -8.79 6.71 -3.95
CA ILE A 154 -8.67 8.00 -4.61
C ILE A 154 -8.04 7.77 -5.99
N GLY A 155 -8.74 8.18 -7.05
CA GLY A 155 -8.33 7.97 -8.45
C GLY A 155 -9.39 7.22 -9.28
N ALA A 156 -9.15 6.85 -10.53
CA ALA A 156 -7.97 7.04 -11.37
C ALA A 156 -8.17 8.16 -12.41
N SER A 157 -7.06 8.66 -12.99
CA SER A 157 -7.10 9.72 -14.01
C SER A 157 -7.83 9.32 -15.31
N GLY A 158 -7.91 8.02 -15.62
CA GLY A 158 -8.59 7.50 -16.81
C GLY A 158 -10.05 7.21 -16.54
N SER A 159 -10.94 7.65 -17.43
CA SER A 159 -12.38 7.40 -17.35
C SER A 159 -12.72 5.91 -17.37
N SER A 160 -12.14 5.16 -18.32
CA SER A 160 -12.34 3.70 -18.45
C SER A 160 -11.86 2.94 -17.21
N VAL A 161 -10.65 3.26 -16.72
CA VAL A 161 -10.05 2.67 -15.51
C VAL A 161 -10.96 2.88 -14.31
N SER A 162 -11.40 4.11 -14.07
CA SER A 162 -12.22 4.46 -12.92
C SER A 162 -13.57 3.77 -12.94
N ILE A 163 -14.22 3.66 -14.10
CA ILE A 163 -15.48 2.95 -14.24
C ILE A 163 -15.31 1.45 -13.93
N MET A 164 -14.27 0.82 -14.48
CA MET A 164 -13.98 -0.59 -14.23
C MET A 164 -13.70 -0.87 -12.75
N VAL A 165 -12.87 -0.04 -12.12
CA VAL A 165 -12.51 -0.18 -10.71
C VAL A 165 -13.72 0.08 -9.81
N ALA A 166 -14.50 1.13 -10.07
CA ALA A 166 -15.68 1.45 -9.27
C ALA A 166 -16.73 0.34 -9.29
N ASN A 167 -16.96 -0.29 -10.44
CA ASN A 167 -17.91 -1.40 -10.56
C ASN A 167 -17.54 -2.61 -9.68
N ILE A 168 -16.24 -2.89 -9.54
CA ILE A 168 -15.76 -4.01 -8.72
C ILE A 168 -15.74 -3.63 -7.25
N LEU A 169 -15.17 -2.47 -6.90
CA LEU A 169 -15.03 -2.02 -5.52
C LEU A 169 -16.39 -1.77 -4.83
N ARG A 170 -17.42 -1.41 -5.62
CA ARG A 170 -18.80 -1.29 -5.10
C ARG A 170 -19.35 -2.60 -4.55
N LEU A 171 -18.92 -3.75 -5.08
CA LEU A 171 -19.33 -5.06 -4.57
C LEU A 171 -18.80 -5.34 -3.16
N PHE A 172 -17.72 -4.63 -2.76
CA PHE A 172 -17.05 -4.78 -1.48
C PHE A 172 -17.33 -3.63 -0.50
N GLN A 173 -18.34 -2.80 -0.79
CA GLN A 173 -18.74 -1.65 0.03
C GLN A 173 -17.61 -0.64 0.31
N MET A 174 -16.58 -0.57 -0.54
CA MET A 174 -15.54 0.45 -0.47
C MET A 174 -16.03 1.77 -1.06
N THR A 175 -15.72 2.89 -0.43
CA THR A 175 -16.02 4.23 -0.97
C THR A 175 -14.95 4.61 -2.00
N VAL A 176 -15.34 4.95 -3.22
CA VAL A 176 -14.39 5.33 -4.29
C VAL A 176 -14.63 6.79 -4.64
N GLU A 177 -13.59 7.62 -4.49
CA GLU A 177 -13.61 9.02 -4.93
C GLU A 177 -12.87 9.14 -6.27
N ILE A 178 -13.65 9.33 -7.33
CA ILE A 178 -13.18 9.22 -8.71
C ILE A 178 -12.73 10.58 -9.23
N SER A 179 -11.41 10.77 -9.37
CA SER A 179 -10.83 11.90 -10.12
C SER A 179 -10.77 11.60 -11.63
N ALA A 180 -11.93 11.31 -12.25
CA ALA A 180 -12.02 11.09 -13.69
C ALA A 180 -12.16 12.43 -14.41
N THR A 181 -11.06 13.16 -14.61
CA THR A 181 -11.04 14.37 -15.46
C THR A 181 -11.39 14.10 -16.93
N SER A 182 -11.57 12.85 -17.36
CA SER A 182 -12.07 12.50 -18.71
C SER A 182 -13.57 12.18 -18.80
N CYS A 183 -14.29 11.98 -17.68
CA CYS A 183 -15.77 11.85 -17.71
C CYS A 183 -16.47 12.98 -16.96
N ILE A 184 -15.80 13.57 -15.96
CA ILE A 184 -16.32 14.73 -15.21
C ILE A 184 -15.80 16.04 -15.84
N GLY A 185 -14.70 16.00 -16.59
CA GLY A 185 -14.10 17.18 -17.22
C GLY A 185 -14.88 17.78 -18.39
N ASP A 186 -15.63 16.98 -19.16
CA ASP A 186 -16.34 17.52 -20.33
C ASP A 186 -17.60 18.31 -19.97
N ASN A 187 -18.16 18.11 -18.76
CA ASN A 187 -19.33 18.85 -18.27
C ASN A 187 -19.07 19.73 -17.04
N VAL A 188 -17.95 19.58 -16.32
CA VAL A 188 -17.66 20.39 -15.11
C VAL A 188 -16.53 21.41 -15.34
N LEU A 189 -15.56 21.14 -16.21
CA LEU A 189 -14.47 22.10 -16.46
C LEU A 189 -14.90 23.28 -17.35
N GLY A 190 -15.99 23.13 -18.11
CA GLY A 190 -16.64 24.25 -18.81
C GLY A 190 -17.35 25.24 -17.88
N ASN A 191 -17.52 24.92 -16.59
CA ASN A 191 -18.31 25.72 -15.65
C ASN A 191 -17.56 26.15 -14.38
N MET A 192 -16.26 25.87 -14.27
CA MET A 192 -15.41 26.37 -13.18
C MET A 192 -14.17 27.07 -13.71
N GLY A 193 -14.39 28.19 -14.41
CA GLY A 193 -13.34 29.05 -14.95
C GLY A 193 -12.22 29.31 -13.94
N MET A 194 -11.13 28.57 -14.11
CA MET A 194 -9.84 28.87 -13.49
C MET A 194 -8.83 29.15 -14.62
N PRO A 195 -8.00 30.18 -14.47
CA PRO A 195 -7.15 30.70 -15.53
C PRO A 195 -6.02 29.72 -15.83
N LEU A 196 -5.61 29.70 -17.09
CA LEU A 196 -4.34 29.12 -17.54
C LEU A 196 -3.15 29.84 -16.88
#